data_AF-A0A370Q1D3-F1
#
_entry.id   AF-A0A370Q1D3-F1
#
_cell.length_a   1.000
_cell.length_b   1.000
_cell.length_c   1.000
_cell.angle_alpha   90.00
_cell.angle_beta   90.00
_cell.angle_gamma   90.00
#
_symmetry.space_group_name_H-M   'P 1'
#
loop_
_entity.id
_entity.type
_entity.pdbx_description
1 polymer ?
#
loop_
_entity_poly.entity_id
_entity_poly.type
_entity_poly.pdbx_seq_one_letter_code
_entity_poly.pdbx_strand_id
1 'polypeptide(L)'
;MLLPQTATYFTPDFTLHDAEGLAKRYIVNDTLSGRPKVKCFCSGCGCTIFTIPASDGDEEIVVRTALIEDGLELFKPTIECYVRNRPSYFSATATGKQYGLLP
;
A
#
# COMPACT_ATOMS: atom_id res chain seq x y z
N MET A 1 5.06 16.14 -1.94
CA MET A 1 4.23 15.19 -1.17
C MET A 1 3.69 14.21 -2.20
N LEU A 2 4.01 12.92 -2.12
CA LEU A 2 3.59 11.93 -3.11
C LEU A 2 2.25 11.34 -2.66
N LEU A 3 1.29 11.17 -3.57
CA LEU A 3 0.15 10.29 -3.32
C LEU A 3 0.71 8.91 -2.90
N PRO A 4 0.13 8.22 -1.91
CA PRO A 4 0.61 6.92 -1.48
C PRO A 4 0.49 5.91 -2.63
N GLN A 5 1.55 5.78 -3.43
CA GLN A 5 1.65 4.77 -4.47
C GLN A 5 1.90 3.42 -3.80
N THR A 6 1.11 2.44 -4.23
CA THR A 6 1.19 1.08 -3.73
C THR A 6 1.09 0.10 -4.88
N ALA A 7 1.72 -1.04 -4.71
CA ALA A 7 1.53 -2.20 -5.57
C ALA A 7 0.96 -3.35 -4.73
N THR A 8 0.10 -4.17 -5.35
CA THR A 8 -0.52 -5.33 -4.72
C THR A 8 0.11 -6.60 -5.29
N TYR A 9 0.44 -7.54 -4.41
CA TYR A 9 1.03 -8.85 -4.76
C TYR A 9 0.28 -9.97 -4.05
N PHE A 10 0.46 -11.19 -4.56
CA PHE A 10 -0.04 -12.39 -3.92
C PHE A 10 0.88 -12.80 -2.75
N THR A 11 0.31 -13.12 -1.58
CA THR A 11 1.07 -13.37 -0.34
C THR A 11 2.13 -14.48 -0.48
N PRO A 12 1.86 -15.64 -1.12
CA PRO A 12 2.86 -16.66 -1.38
C PRO A 12 4.10 -16.21 -2.18
N ASP A 13 3.96 -15.17 -3.02
CA ASP A 13 5.06 -14.64 -3.83
C ASP A 13 5.86 -13.56 -3.10
N PHE A 14 5.54 -13.29 -1.82
CA PHE A 14 6.19 -12.26 -1.01
C PHE A 14 7.06 -12.88 0.09
N THR A 15 8.32 -12.44 0.14
CA THR A 15 9.25 -12.75 1.23
C THR A 15 9.79 -11.46 1.85
N LEU A 16 9.70 -11.34 3.17
CA LEU A 16 10.33 -10.25 3.91
C LEU A 16 11.70 -10.70 4.43
N HIS A 17 12.74 -9.97 4.04
CA HIS A 17 14.07 -10.10 4.63
C HIS A 17 14.24 -9.06 5.74
N ASP A 18 14.29 -9.50 7.00
CA ASP A 18 14.44 -8.66 8.18
C ASP A 18 15.53 -9.24 9.11
N ALA A 19 16.79 -9.10 8.71
CA ALA A 19 17.92 -9.70 9.42
C ALA A 19 18.07 -9.17 10.86
N GLU A 20 17.65 -7.93 11.12
CA GLU A 20 17.75 -7.26 12.41
C GLU A 20 16.49 -7.42 13.28
N GLY A 21 15.43 -8.04 12.78
CA GLY A 21 14.20 -8.27 13.53
C GLY A 21 13.42 -6.99 13.86
N LEU A 22 13.56 -5.94 13.04
CA LEU A 22 12.95 -4.62 13.25
C LEU A 22 11.52 -4.54 12.72
N ALA A 23 11.06 -5.51 11.94
CA ALA A 23 9.68 -5.54 11.46
C ALA A 23 8.71 -5.88 12.60
N LYS A 24 7.71 -5.02 12.81
CA LYS A 24 6.62 -5.20 13.76
C LYS A 24 5.28 -5.20 13.04
N ARG A 25 4.33 -5.94 13.59
CA ARG A 25 2.96 -6.04 13.08
C ARG A 25 1.98 -5.36 14.02
N TYR A 26 1.04 -4.61 13.46
CA TYR A 26 -0.08 -4.02 14.17
C TYR A 26 -1.39 -4.36 13.45
N ILE A 27 -2.41 -4.75 14.22
CA ILE A 27 -3.72 -5.11 13.69
C ILE A 27 -4.69 -3.96 13.98
N VAL A 28 -5.19 -3.33 12.92
CA VAL A 28 -6.22 -2.30 12.99
C VAL A 28 -7.57 -2.99 12.98
N ASN A 29 -8.29 -2.97 14.11
CA ASN A 29 -9.60 -3.62 14.22
C ASN A 29 -10.77 -2.68 13.90
N ASP A 30 -10.64 -1.39 14.23
CA ASP A 30 -11.67 -0.39 13.97
C ASP A 30 -11.52 0.18 12.55
N THR A 31 -12.07 -0.54 11.57
CA THR A 31 -12.03 -0.18 10.15
C THR A 31 -13.43 0.05 9.61
N LEU A 32 -13.55 0.90 8.58
CA LEU A 32 -14.84 1.19 7.92
C LEU A 32 -15.48 -0.05 7.28
N SER A 33 -14.68 -1.06 6.91
CA SER A 33 -15.20 -2.33 6.38
C SER A 33 -15.63 -3.31 7.48
N GLY A 34 -15.36 -3.01 8.75
CA GLY A 34 -15.61 -3.90 9.89
C GLY A 34 -14.66 -5.10 9.96
N ARG A 35 -13.63 -5.16 9.10
CA ARG A 35 -12.69 -6.28 9.03
C ARG A 35 -11.28 -5.86 9.45
N PRO A 36 -10.52 -6.71 10.18
CA PRO A 36 -9.20 -6.35 10.67
C PRO A 36 -8.19 -6.18 9.53
N LYS A 37 -7.30 -5.20 9.66
CA LYS A 37 -6.25 -4.90 8.67
C LYS A 37 -4.88 -5.01 9.33
N VAL A 38 -3.99 -5.83 8.77
CA VAL A 38 -2.63 -5.99 9.31
C VAL A 38 -1.70 -4.99 8.65
N LYS A 39 -0.93 -4.27 9.45
CA LYS A 39 0.14 -3.37 9.01
C LYS A 39 1.47 -3.88 9.52
N CYS A 40 2.45 -4.02 8.63
CA CYS A 40 3.84 -4.30 8.97
C CYS A 40 4.68 -3.05 8.79
N PHE A 41 5.49 -2.69 9.78
CA PHE A 41 6.32 -1.49 9.78
C PHE A 41 7.67 -1.72 10.46
N CYS A 42 8.66 -0.90 10.13
CA CYS A 42 9.96 -0.92 10.80
C CYS A 42 9.88 -0.18 12.14
N SER A 43 10.28 -0.81 13.25
CA SER A 43 10.31 -0.16 14.56
C SER A 43 11.42 0.88 14.72
N GLY A 44 12.44 0.86 13.86
CA GLY A 44 13.52 1.85 13.87
C GLY A 44 13.12 3.20 13.26
N CYS A 45 12.48 3.19 12.10
CA CYS A 45 12.13 4.41 11.35
C CYS A 45 10.62 4.69 11.24
N GLY A 46 9.76 3.74 11.59
CA GLY A 46 8.31 3.87 11.52
C GLY A 46 7.72 3.68 10.11
N CYS A 47 8.53 3.49 9.07
CA CYS A 47 8.02 3.28 7.71
C CYS A 47 7.18 2.00 7.64
N THR A 48 5.98 2.11 7.06
CA THR A 48 5.13 0.95 6.76
C THR A 48 5.73 0.19 5.58
N ILE A 49 6.16 -1.04 5.82
CA ILE A 49 6.76 -1.93 4.82
C ILE A 49 5.66 -2.47 3.91
N PHE A 50 4.64 -3.09 4.51
CA PHE A 50 3.50 -3.63 3.79
C PHE A 50 2.22 -3.62 4.63
N THR A 51 1.11 -3.89 3.99
CA THR A 51 -0.21 -4.03 4.61
C THR A 51 -0.91 -5.23 3.99
N ILE A 52 -1.51 -6.10 4.81
CA ILE A 52 -2.44 -7.12 4.35
C ILE A 52 -3.85 -6.49 4.47
N PRO A 53 -4.51 -6.15 3.36
CA PRO A 53 -5.87 -5.64 3.39
C PRO A 53 -6.82 -6.75 3.86
N ALA A 54 -7.98 -6.34 4.34
CA ALA A 54 -9.01 -7.28 4.72
C ALA A 54 -9.80 -7.75 3.49
N SER A 55 -9.25 -8.68 2.74
CA SER A 55 -9.89 -9.33 1.57
C SER A 55 -10.64 -10.59 1.98
N ASP A 56 -11.46 -11.16 1.09
CA ASP A 56 -12.16 -12.44 1.31
C ASP A 56 -11.19 -13.65 1.38
N GLY A 57 -9.87 -13.42 1.25
CA GLY A 57 -8.78 -14.34 1.57
C GLY A 57 -7.51 -13.58 1.97
N ASP A 58 -6.65 -14.17 2.80
CA ASP A 58 -5.37 -13.59 3.32
C ASP A 58 -4.24 -13.51 2.25
N GLU A 59 -4.63 -13.50 0.98
CA GLU A 59 -3.74 -13.81 -0.13
C GLU A 59 -3.18 -12.56 -0.83
N GLU A 60 -3.51 -11.36 -0.37
CA GLU A 60 -2.96 -10.13 -0.94
C GLU A 60 -2.08 -9.36 0.04
N ILE A 61 -1.00 -8.78 -0.47
CA ILE A 61 -0.11 -7.88 0.25
C ILE A 61 0.09 -6.59 -0.54
N VAL A 62 -0.07 -5.46 0.14
CA VAL A 62 0.08 -4.12 -0.42
C VAL A 62 1.39 -3.53 0.07
N VAL A 63 2.33 -3.26 -0.85
CA VAL A 63 3.65 -2.72 -0.55
C VAL A 63 3.75 -1.24 -0.94
N ARG A 64 4.66 -0.51 -0.29
CA ARG A 64 5.00 0.88 -0.64
C ARG A 64 6.11 0.87 -1.69
N THR A 65 5.79 1.22 -2.93
CA THR A 65 6.76 1.27 -4.03
C THR A 65 7.90 2.26 -3.76
N ALA A 66 7.62 3.32 -3.01
CA ALA A 66 8.61 4.32 -2.59
C ALA A 66 9.72 3.77 -1.66
N LEU A 67 9.54 2.58 -1.08
CA LEU A 67 10.54 1.94 -0.22
C LEU A 67 11.38 0.89 -0.97
N ILE A 68 11.13 0.71 -2.26
CA ILE A 68 11.85 -0.20 -3.14
C ILE A 68 12.83 0.64 -3.97
N GLU A 69 14.06 0.17 -4.12
CA GLU A 69 15.04 0.78 -5.02
C GLU A 69 14.43 0.92 -6.43
N ASP A 70 14.46 2.13 -6.98
CA ASP A 70 13.82 2.51 -8.25
C ASP A 70 12.31 2.18 -8.37
N GLY A 71 11.64 1.90 -7.24
CA GLY A 71 10.27 1.38 -7.26
C GLY A 71 9.24 2.32 -7.88
N LEU A 72 9.45 3.64 -7.83
CA LEU A 72 8.55 4.60 -8.48
C LEU A 72 8.61 4.52 -10.01
N GLU A 73 9.78 4.19 -10.56
CA GLU A 73 9.99 4.02 -12.01
C GLU A 73 9.55 2.64 -12.50
N LEU A 74 9.82 1.61 -11.69
CA LEU A 74 9.44 0.22 -11.98
C LEU A 74 7.93 0.00 -11.90
N PHE A 75 7.25 0.64 -10.95
CA PHE A 75 5.83 0.39 -10.66
C PHE A 75 4.95 1.59 -10.99
N LYS A 76 4.93 1.99 -12.27
CA LYS A 76 4.09 3.11 -12.72
C LYS A 76 2.61 2.88 -12.38
N PRO A 77 1.88 3.90 -11.87
CA PRO A 77 0.48 3.72 -11.50
C PRO A 77 -0.38 3.37 -12.72
N THR A 78 -1.13 2.28 -12.62
CA THR A 78 -2.14 1.86 -13.61
C THR A 78 -3.55 2.23 -13.17
N ILE A 79 -3.74 2.56 -11.89
CA ILE A 79 -5.01 2.92 -11.27
C ILE A 79 -4.79 4.13 -10.35
N GLU A 80 -5.74 5.05 -10.34
CA GLU A 80 -5.83 6.15 -9.39
C GLU A 80 -7.21 6.15 -8.74
N CYS A 81 -7.25 5.92 -7.42
CA CYS A 81 -8.49 5.88 -6.64
C CYS A 81 -8.75 7.22 -5.92
N TYR A 82 -9.99 7.43 -5.49
CA TYR A 82 -10.41 8.60 -4.71
C TYR A 82 -10.28 9.95 -5.44
N VAL A 83 -10.36 9.95 -6.77
CA VAL A 83 -10.17 11.18 -7.57
C VAL A 83 -11.21 12.25 -7.27
N ARG A 84 -12.37 11.87 -6.70
CA ARG A 84 -13.40 12.82 -6.23
C ARG A 84 -12.87 13.77 -5.16
N ASN A 85 -11.90 13.31 -4.37
CA ASN A 85 -11.30 14.08 -3.28
C ASN A 85 -9.88 14.55 -3.64
N ARG A 86 -9.50 14.55 -4.93
CA ARG A 86 -8.19 15.00 -5.36
C ARG A 86 -8.01 16.48 -5.00
N PRO A 87 -6.96 16.84 -4.23
CA PRO A 87 -6.68 18.24 -3.96
C PRO A 87 -6.42 19.01 -5.26
N SER A 88 -6.86 20.27 -5.32
CA SER A 88 -6.76 21.10 -6.54
C SER A 88 -5.32 21.35 -7.02
N TYR A 89 -4.33 21.21 -6.14
CA TYR A 89 -2.91 21.35 -6.45
C TYR A 89 -2.26 20.06 -6.98
N PHE A 90 -3.01 18.96 -7.11
CA PHE A 90 -2.53 17.70 -7.67
C PHE A 90 -3.11 17.45 -9.07
N SER A 91 -2.24 17.08 -10.00
CA SER A 91 -2.64 16.61 -11.34
C SER A 91 -2.94 15.12 -11.33
N ALA A 92 -3.81 14.69 -12.25
CA ALA A 92 -4.07 13.27 -12.48
C ALA A 92 -2.81 12.53 -12.96
N THR A 93 -2.77 11.23 -12.71
CA THR A 93 -1.77 10.35 -13.35
C THR A 93 -1.97 10.31 -14.86
N ALA A 94 -0.88 10.25 -15.63
CA ALA A 94 -0.93 10.30 -17.09
C ALA A 94 -1.55 9.02 -17.73
N THR A 95 -1.42 7.88 -17.05
CA THR A 95 -1.72 6.55 -17.61
C THR A 95 -2.72 5.74 -16.79
N GLY A 96 -3.09 6.21 -15.60
CA GLY A 96 -3.92 5.45 -14.67
C GLY A 96 -5.41 5.55 -14.97
N LYS A 97 -6.13 4.42 -14.88
CA LYS A 97 -7.60 4.43 -14.83
C LYS A 97 -8.04 5.12 -13.55
N GLN A 98 -8.94 6.09 -13.66
CA GLN A 98 -9.37 6.93 -12.54
C GLN A 98 -10.71 6.46 -11.98
N TYR A 99 -10.77 6.31 -10.65
CA TYR A 99 -11.97 5.93 -9.93
C TYR A 99 -12.29 6.94 -8.83
N GLY A 100 -13.57 7.32 -8.73
CA GLY A 100 -14.04 8.28 -7.72
C GLY A 100 -13.85 7.80 -6.28
N LEU A 101 -13.88 6.49 -6.06
CA LEU A 101 -13.61 5.75 -4.82
C LEU A 101 -12.72 4.53 -5.14
N LEU A 102 -12.37 3.69 -4.17
CA LEU A 102 -11.78 2.38 -4.44
C LEU A 102 -12.80 1.53 -5.26
N PRO A 103 -12.38 0.88 -6.37
CA PRO A 103 -13.22 -0.05 -7.11
C PRO A 103 -13.59 -1.29 -6.29
#